data_AF-A0AAU7Y986-F1
#
_entry.id   AF-A0AAU7Y986-F1
#
_cell.length_a   1.000
_cell.length_b   1.000
_cell.length_c   1.000
_cell.angle_alpha   90.00
_cell.angle_beta   90.00
_cell.angle_gamma   90.00
#
_symmetry.space_group_name_H-M   'P 1'
#
loop_
_entity.id
_entity.type
_entity.pdbx_description
1 polymer ?
#
loop_
_entity_poly.entity_id
_entity_poly.type
_entity_poly.pdbx_seq_one_letter_code
_entity_poly.pdbx_strand_id
1 'polypeptide(L)'
;MPLLLQLHLFAVAFWLGVVAVEFLLEQGRATSRAQGFNVARMHRRIDLFFEMPAFSLALVTGLLLIEPARFDGLYALKVVAGLVAVAGNALCLVPVLRRRSAAEADDLGGVIRLSRQIDRISLLAIPAGLLALACGVYLALMR
;
A
#
# COMPACT_ATOMS: atom_id res chain seq x y z
N MET A 1 -22.96 5.85 -10.66
CA MET A 1 -21.53 6.23 -10.63
C MET A 1 -20.88 5.76 -11.92
N PRO A 2 -19.96 6.53 -12.52
CA PRO A 2 -19.25 6.07 -13.72
C PRO A 2 -18.40 4.83 -13.41
N LEU A 3 -18.30 3.90 -14.36
CA LEU A 3 -17.54 2.65 -14.22
C LEU A 3 -16.10 2.90 -13.74
N LEU A 4 -15.46 3.95 -14.25
CA LEU A 4 -14.10 4.35 -13.86
C LEU A 4 -13.98 4.60 -12.35
N LEU A 5 -14.96 5.30 -11.75
CA LEU A 5 -14.97 5.58 -10.31
C LEU A 5 -15.21 4.29 -9.50
N GLN A 6 -16.06 3.38 -9.99
CA GLN A 6 -16.29 2.09 -9.34
C GLN A 6 -15.01 1.25 -9.31
N LEU A 7 -14.28 1.18 -10.44
CA LEU A 7 -13.00 0.49 -10.52
C LEU A 7 -11.95 1.11 -9.59
N HIS A 8 -11.88 2.44 -9.52
CA HIS A 8 -10.98 3.13 -8.61
C HIS A 8 -11.27 2.79 -7.14
N LEU A 9 -12.53 2.90 -6.73
CA LEU A 9 -12.93 2.60 -5.36
C LEU A 9 -12.75 1.12 -5.01
N PHE A 10 -13.03 0.22 -5.97
CA PHE A 10 -12.73 -1.21 -5.82
C PHE A 10 -11.23 -1.44 -5.60
N ALA A 11 -10.36 -0.83 -6.42
CA ALA A 11 -8.91 -0.97 -6.28
C ALA A 11 -8.40 -0.47 -4.92
N VAL A 12 -8.89 0.68 -4.47
CA VAL A 12 -8.55 1.25 -3.16
C VAL A 12 -9.04 0.35 -2.01
N ALA A 13 -10.29 -0.12 -2.06
CA ALA A 13 -10.85 -0.98 -1.03
C ALA A 13 -10.15 -2.35 -0.99
N PHE A 14 -9.85 -2.92 -2.15
CA PHE A 14 -9.10 -4.16 -2.28
C PHE A 14 -7.69 -4.01 -1.70
N TRP A 15 -6.98 -2.92 -2.05
CA TRP A 15 -5.67 -2.61 -1.48
C TRP A 15 -5.71 -2.50 0.05
N LEU A 16 -6.68 -1.78 0.62
CA LEU A 16 -6.84 -1.70 2.08
C LEU A 16 -7.09 -3.08 2.72
N GLY A 17 -7.87 -3.94 2.06
CA GLY A 17 -8.10 -5.31 2.50
C GLY A 17 -6.81 -6.15 2.51
N VAL A 18 -5.98 -6.02 1.48
CA VAL A 18 -4.66 -6.66 1.40
C VAL A 18 -3.76 -6.21 2.55
N VAL A 19 -3.62 -4.89 2.75
CA VAL A 19 -2.80 -4.32 3.84
C VAL A 19 -3.28 -4.81 5.22
N ALA A 20 -4.60 -4.93 5.44
CA ALA A 20 -5.14 -5.45 6.69
C ALA A 20 -4.74 -6.91 6.93
N VAL A 21 -4.78 -7.76 5.89
CA VAL A 21 -4.33 -9.16 5.99
C VAL A 21 -2.82 -9.24 6.26
N GLU A 22 -2.02 -8.39 5.63
CA GLU A 22 -0.57 -8.34 5.84
C GLU A 22 -0.20 -7.91 7.24
N PHE A 23 -0.90 -6.93 7.80
CA PHE A 23 -0.71 -6.52 9.19
C PHE A 23 -0.92 -7.71 10.15
N LEU A 24 -1.97 -8.52 9.92
CA LEU A 24 -2.22 -9.72 10.73
C LEU A 24 -1.13 -10.78 10.54
N LEU A 25 -0.65 -10.99 9.31
CA LEU A 25 0.44 -11.94 9.04
C LEU A 25 1.76 -11.51 9.70
N GLU A 26 2.08 -10.22 9.64
CA GLU A 26 3.33 -9.66 10.16
C GLU A 26 3.38 -9.70 11.70
N GLN A 27 2.23 -9.72 12.40
CA GLN A 27 2.18 -9.98 13.86
C GLN A 27 2.73 -11.36 14.23
N GLY A 28 2.53 -12.37 13.39
CA GLY A 28 3.03 -13.73 13.59
C GLY A 28 4.53 -13.89 13.32
N ARG A 29 5.23 -12.87 12.81
CA ARG A 29 6.65 -12.98 12.39
C ARG A 29 7.60 -13.39 13.51
N ALA A 30 7.30 -12.99 14.75
CA ALA A 30 8.17 -13.15 15.91
C ALA A 30 7.98 -14.49 16.63
N THR A 31 6.98 -15.28 16.25
CA THR A 31 6.63 -16.53 16.92
C THR A 31 7.71 -17.61 16.76
N SER A 32 8.36 -17.69 15.59
CA SER A 32 9.54 -18.55 15.38
C SER A 32 10.36 -18.12 14.16
N ARG A 33 11.62 -18.56 14.06
CA ARG A 33 12.48 -18.32 12.89
C ARG A 33 11.85 -18.82 11.59
N ALA A 34 11.29 -20.04 11.61
CA ALA A 34 10.61 -20.62 10.46
C ALA A 34 9.38 -19.79 10.04
N GLN A 35 8.63 -19.26 11.01
CA GLN A 35 7.49 -18.40 10.73
C GLN A 35 7.91 -17.05 10.15
N GLY A 36 8.97 -16.43 10.66
CA GLY A 36 9.53 -15.20 10.09
C GLY A 36 9.92 -15.35 8.62
N PHE A 37 10.56 -16.47 8.24
CA PHE A 37 10.89 -16.76 6.83
C PHE A 37 9.65 -17.04 5.97
N ASN A 38 8.66 -17.74 6.51
CA ASN A 38 7.40 -17.97 5.81
C ASN A 38 6.63 -16.67 5.56
N VAL A 39 6.57 -15.78 6.55
CA VAL A 39 5.96 -14.45 6.41
C VAL A 39 6.70 -13.65 5.34
N ALA A 40 8.03 -13.62 5.34
CA ALA A 40 8.79 -12.92 4.29
C ALA A 40 8.51 -13.45 2.87
N ARG A 41 8.31 -14.77 2.73
CA ARG A 41 7.99 -15.42 1.44
C ARG A 41 6.55 -15.13 1.00
N MET A 42 5.60 -15.14 1.93
CA MET A 42 4.19 -14.86 1.65
C MET A 42 3.97 -13.39 1.31
N HIS A 43 4.54 -12.47 2.09
CA HIS A 43 4.43 -11.03 1.88
C HIS A 43 4.89 -10.65 0.47
N ARG A 44 6.04 -11.14 -0.03
CA ARG A 44 6.42 -10.92 -1.44
C ARG A 44 5.36 -11.38 -2.46
N ARG A 45 4.71 -12.52 -2.22
CA ARG A 45 3.65 -13.01 -3.13
C ARG A 45 2.44 -12.10 -3.05
N ILE A 46 2.10 -11.63 -1.85
CA ILE A 46 0.99 -10.70 -1.63
C ILE A 46 1.23 -9.39 -2.38
N ASP A 47 2.40 -8.78 -2.21
CA ASP A 47 2.80 -7.56 -2.92
C ASP A 47 2.69 -7.73 -4.44
N LEU A 48 3.27 -8.80 -4.99
CA LEU A 48 3.39 -8.95 -6.43
C LEU A 48 2.06 -9.32 -7.12
N PHE A 49 1.24 -10.16 -6.48
CA PHE A 49 0.03 -10.68 -7.11
C PHE A 49 -1.24 -9.93 -6.71
N PHE A 50 -1.25 -9.23 -5.59
CA PHE A 50 -2.45 -8.56 -5.09
C PHE A 50 -2.23 -7.06 -4.90
N GLU A 51 -1.19 -6.67 -4.16
CA GLU A 51 -0.99 -5.26 -3.83
C GLU A 51 -0.59 -4.41 -5.04
N MET A 52 0.39 -4.87 -5.82
CA MET A 52 0.89 -4.18 -7.00
C MET A 52 -0.18 -3.98 -8.08
N PRO A 53 -0.94 -5.00 -8.48
CA PRO A 53 -2.07 -4.79 -9.38
C PRO A 53 -3.09 -3.79 -8.83
N ALA A 54 -3.38 -3.85 -7.52
CA ALA A 54 -4.36 -2.98 -6.89
C ALA A 54 -3.92 -1.51 -6.85
N PHE A 55 -2.71 -1.21 -6.34
CA PHE A 55 -2.24 0.17 -6.31
C PHE A 55 -1.97 0.71 -7.72
N SER A 56 -1.58 -0.15 -8.68
CA SER A 56 -1.40 0.27 -10.08
C SER A 56 -2.73 0.65 -10.72
N LEU A 57 -3.78 -0.15 -10.49
CA LEU A 57 -5.12 0.16 -10.95
C LEU A 57 -5.64 1.44 -10.28
N ALA A 58 -5.42 1.61 -8.97
CA ALA A 58 -5.78 2.83 -8.25
C ALA A 58 -5.05 4.07 -8.79
N LEU A 59 -3.75 3.95 -9.12
CA LEU A 59 -2.96 5.03 -9.72
C LEU A 59 -3.53 5.42 -11.09
N VAL A 60 -3.67 4.45 -12.01
CA VAL A 60 -4.13 4.72 -13.38
C VAL A 60 -5.54 5.33 -13.36
N THR A 61 -6.47 4.70 -12.65
CA THR A 61 -7.83 5.22 -12.54
C THR A 61 -7.89 6.56 -11.80
N GLY A 62 -7.04 6.77 -10.80
CA GLY A 62 -6.93 8.02 -10.06
C GLY A 62 -6.46 9.17 -10.95
N LEU A 63 -5.43 8.95 -11.78
CA LEU A 63 -4.94 9.94 -12.75
C LEU A 63 -6.02 10.31 -13.78
N LEU A 64 -6.80 9.34 -14.26
CA LEU A 64 -7.90 9.58 -15.19
C LEU A 64 -9.09 10.32 -14.55
N LEU A 65 -9.23 10.26 -13.22
CA LEU A 65 -10.27 10.95 -12.46
C LEU A 65 -9.82 12.34 -11.97
N ILE A 66 -8.61 12.79 -12.31
CA ILE A 66 -8.15 14.13 -11.94
C ILE A 66 -8.96 15.19 -12.71
N GLU A 67 -9.49 16.17 -11.99
CA GLU A 67 -10.17 17.36 -12.51
C GLU A 67 -9.25 18.58 -12.27
N PRO A 68 -8.37 18.96 -13.22
CA PRO A 68 -7.35 19.99 -12.98
C PRO A 68 -7.93 21.36 -12.63
N ALA A 69 -9.10 21.69 -13.16
CA ALA A 69 -9.80 22.95 -12.88
C ALA A 69 -10.21 23.13 -11.41
N ARG A 70 -10.18 22.04 -10.61
CA ARG A 70 -10.57 22.02 -9.20
C ARG A 70 -9.41 21.71 -8.28
N PHE A 71 -8.18 21.83 -8.78
CA PHE A 71 -6.96 21.46 -8.09
C PHE A 71 -6.58 22.48 -7.01
N ASP A 72 -7.40 22.58 -5.97
CA ASP A 72 -7.20 23.47 -4.84
C ASP A 72 -7.70 22.84 -3.53
N GLY A 73 -7.22 23.36 -2.40
CA GLY A 73 -7.63 23.03 -1.04
C GLY A 73 -7.68 21.53 -0.75
N LEU A 74 -8.85 21.06 -0.31
CA LEU A 74 -9.06 19.67 0.10
C LEU A 74 -8.91 18.66 -1.06
N TYR A 75 -9.21 19.09 -2.30
CA TYR A 75 -9.03 18.23 -3.47
C TYR A 75 -7.55 18.04 -3.79
N ALA A 76 -6.74 19.10 -3.73
CA ALA A 76 -5.29 18.98 -3.88
C ALA A 76 -4.69 18.07 -2.78
N LEU A 77 -5.11 18.24 -1.51
CA LEU A 77 -4.68 17.38 -0.42
C LEU A 77 -5.03 15.90 -0.68
N LYS A 78 -6.24 15.61 -1.15
CA LYS A 78 -6.66 14.26 -1.54
C LYS A 78 -5.72 13.64 -2.56
N VAL A 79 -5.40 14.37 -3.63
CA VAL A 79 -4.54 13.87 -4.73
C VAL A 79 -3.12 13.64 -4.22
N VAL A 80 -2.54 14.62 -3.51
CA VAL A 80 -1.17 14.50 -2.97
C VAL A 80 -1.07 13.34 -1.99
N ALA A 81 -2.04 13.18 -1.08
CA ALA A 81 -2.06 12.06 -0.14
C ALA A 81 -2.16 10.71 -0.86
N GLY A 82 -2.98 10.62 -1.92
CA GLY A 82 -3.08 9.42 -2.75
C GLY A 82 -1.77 9.08 -3.47
N LEU A 83 -1.08 10.08 -4.01
CA LEU A 83 0.22 9.91 -4.65
C LEU A 83 1.29 9.47 -3.64
N VAL A 84 1.29 10.01 -2.42
CA VAL A 84 2.19 9.58 -1.35
C VAL A 84 1.94 8.11 -0.98
N ALA A 85 0.68 7.68 -0.90
CA ALA A 85 0.34 6.29 -0.64
C ALA A 85 0.87 5.35 -1.75
N VAL A 86 0.63 5.69 -3.02
CA VAL A 86 1.11 4.92 -4.16
C VAL A 86 2.64 4.88 -4.20
N ALA A 87 3.30 6.02 -3.99
CA ALA A 87 4.76 6.09 -3.95
C ALA A 87 5.33 5.24 -2.81
N GLY A 88 4.69 5.25 -1.64
CA GLY A 88 5.05 4.40 -0.51
C GLY A 88 5.02 2.91 -0.87
N ASN A 89 3.94 2.44 -1.48
CA ASN A 89 3.82 1.04 -1.92
C ASN A 89 4.88 0.68 -2.97
N ALA A 90 5.13 1.55 -3.94
CA ALA A 90 6.18 1.34 -4.93
C ALA A 90 7.58 1.27 -4.29
N LEU A 91 7.86 2.11 -3.30
CA LEU A 91 9.12 2.11 -2.56
C LEU A 91 9.28 0.87 -1.67
N CYS A 92 8.18 0.33 -1.12
CA CYS A 92 8.18 -0.91 -0.32
C CYS A 92 8.60 -2.15 -1.12
N LEU A 93 8.41 -2.15 -2.44
CA LEU A 93 8.76 -3.29 -3.28
C LEU A 93 10.26 -3.64 -3.19
N VAL A 94 11.14 -2.64 -3.14
CA VAL A 94 12.60 -2.83 -3.07
C VAL A 94 13.01 -3.61 -1.81
N PRO A 95 12.67 -3.16 -0.58
CA PRO A 95 13.01 -3.90 0.63
C PRO A 95 12.30 -5.25 0.70
N VAL A 96 11.10 -5.42 0.13
CA VAL A 96 10.40 -6.72 0.11
C VAL A 96 11.14 -7.75 -0.75
N LEU A 97 11.59 -7.36 -1.94
CA LEU A 97 12.39 -8.23 -2.80
C LEU A 97 13.73 -8.60 -2.14
N ARG A 98 14.42 -7.61 -1.54
CA ARG A 98 15.67 -7.84 -0.80
C ARG A 98 15.48 -8.69 0.44
N ARG A 99 14.34 -8.57 1.13
CA ARG A 99 14.03 -9.32 2.36
C ARG A 99 13.91 -10.80 2.06
N ARG A 100 13.33 -11.15 0.90
CA ARG A 100 13.30 -12.54 0.45
C ARG A 100 14.71 -13.07 0.17
N SER A 101 15.56 -12.31 -0.53
CA SER A 101 16.93 -12.74 -0.79
C SER A 101 17.72 -12.94 0.51
N ALA A 102 17.54 -12.08 1.51
CA ALA A 102 18.13 -12.26 2.84
C ALA A 102 17.59 -13.51 3.54
N ALA A 103 16.29 -13.80 3.43
CA ALA A 103 15.68 -15.01 3.98
C ALA A 103 16.18 -16.29 3.29
N GLU A 104 16.40 -16.26 1.98
CA GLU A 104 16.98 -17.38 1.22
C GLU A 104 18.46 -17.62 1.56
N ALA A 105 19.18 -16.57 1.97
CA ALA A 105 20.56 -16.64 2.44
C ALA A 105 20.70 -16.90 3.95
N ASP A 106 19.60 -17.20 4.66
CA ASP A 106 19.57 -17.38 6.13
C ASP A 106 20.11 -16.18 6.95
N ASP A 107 20.15 -14.98 6.35
CA ASP A 107 20.60 -13.73 6.99
C ASP A 107 19.45 -13.10 7.80
N LEU A 108 19.34 -13.52 9.06
CA LEU A 108 18.34 -12.99 9.99
C LEU A 108 18.48 -11.48 10.23
N GLY A 109 19.72 -10.96 10.25
CA GLY A 109 19.98 -9.54 10.47
C GLY A 109 19.48 -8.69 9.30
N GLY A 110 19.70 -9.15 8.07
CA GLY A 110 19.15 -8.56 6.85
C GLY A 110 17.62 -8.56 6.84
N VAL A 111 16.99 -9.68 7.21
CA VAL A 111 15.53 -9.79 7.29
C VAL A 111 14.95 -8.77 8.27
N ILE A 112 15.51 -8.67 9.49
CA ILE A 112 15.03 -7.72 10.51
C ILE A 112 15.18 -6.27 10.03
N ARG A 113 16.33 -5.92 9.46
CA ARG A 113 16.60 -4.55 8.97
C ARG A 113 15.60 -4.15 7.89
N LEU A 114 15.35 -5.04 6.94
CA LEU A 114 14.44 -4.79 5.82
C LEU A 114 12.97 -4.75 6.26
N SER A 115 12.56 -5.61 7.21
CA SER A 115 11.24 -5.51 7.83
C SER A 115 11.02 -4.15 8.50
N ARG A 116 12.01 -3.63 9.27
CA ARG A 116 11.90 -2.29 9.86
C ARG A 116 11.82 -1.18 8.82
N GLN A 117 12.46 -1.35 7.67
CA GLN A 117 12.37 -0.39 6.58
C GLN A 117 10.97 -0.39 5.97
N ILE A 118 10.37 -1.56 5.75
CA ILE A 118 8.98 -1.69 5.30
C ILE A 118 8.05 -1.02 6.32
N ASP A 119 8.17 -1.37 7.60
CA ASP A 119 7.35 -0.79 8.69
C ASP A 119 7.38 0.76 8.65
N ARG A 120 8.56 1.37 8.45
CA ARG A 120 8.73 2.84 8.36
C ARG A 120 8.07 3.47 7.14
N ILE A 121 8.13 2.81 5.99
CA ILE A 121 7.49 3.33 4.77
C ILE A 121 5.97 3.22 4.93
N SER A 122 5.48 2.08 5.44
CA SER A 122 4.05 1.83 5.69
C SER A 122 3.44 2.79 6.72
N LEU A 123 4.22 3.20 7.72
CA LEU A 123 3.86 4.24 8.70
C LEU A 123 3.48 5.58 8.06
N LEU A 124 3.97 5.89 6.85
CA LEU A 124 3.59 7.08 6.09
C LEU A 124 2.54 6.76 5.03
N ALA A 125 2.74 5.66 4.28
CA ALA A 125 1.91 5.31 3.13
C ALA A 125 0.45 4.99 3.52
N ILE A 126 0.25 4.23 4.61
CA ILE A 126 -1.08 3.81 5.04
C ILE A 126 -1.90 5.03 5.51
N PRO A 127 -1.41 5.90 6.43
CA PRO A 127 -2.14 7.10 6.80
C PRO A 127 -2.42 8.03 5.63
N ALA A 128 -1.49 8.16 4.68
CA ALA A 128 -1.72 8.96 3.47
C ALA A 128 -2.88 8.40 2.62
N GLY A 129 -2.94 7.08 2.44
CA GLY A 129 -4.05 6.42 1.74
C GLY A 129 -5.40 6.62 2.45
N LEU A 130 -5.42 6.48 3.78
CA LEU A 130 -6.61 6.73 4.60
C LEU A 130 -7.07 8.20 4.52
N LEU A 131 -6.12 9.15 4.56
CA LEU A 131 -6.41 10.57 4.40
C LEU A 131 -7.01 10.87 3.03
N ALA A 132 -6.45 10.30 1.96
CA ALA A 132 -6.97 10.46 0.60
C ALA A 132 -8.40 9.90 0.45
N LEU A 133 -8.69 8.77 1.11
CA LEU A 133 -10.02 8.18 1.15
C LEU A 133 -10.99 9.09 1.93
N ALA A 134 -10.61 9.53 3.14
CA ALA A 134 -11.42 10.40 3.99
C ALA A 134 -11.77 11.72 3.30
N CYS A 135 -10.78 12.38 2.66
CA CYS A 135 -11.01 13.58 1.85
C CYS A 135 -11.98 13.29 0.69
N GLY A 136 -11.84 12.13 0.04
CA GLY A 136 -12.74 11.70 -1.03
C GLY A 136 -14.18 11.53 -0.58
N VAL A 137 -14.40 10.87 0.56
CA VAL A 137 -15.73 10.67 1.14
C VAL A 137 -16.34 12.01 1.54
N TYR A 138 -15.57 12.85 2.24
CA TYR A 138 -16.04 14.18 2.64
C TYR A 138 -16.44 15.04 1.44
N LEU A 139 -15.61 15.10 0.40
CA LEU A 139 -15.91 15.84 -0.83
C LEU A 139 -17.12 15.27 -1.58
N ALA A 140 -17.43 13.98 -1.42
CA ALA A 140 -18.63 13.38 -2.01
C ALA A 140 -19.91 13.68 -1.23
N LEU A 141 -19.80 13.86 0.10
CA LEU A 141 -20.94 14.20 0.98
C LEU A 141 -21.28 15.70 0.97
N MET A 142 -20.29 16.56 0.69
CA MET A 142 -20.46 18.02 0.64
C MET A 142 -20.83 18.55 -0.76
N ARG A 143 -20.97 17.66 -1.75
CA ARG A 143 -21.55 17.96 -3.06
C ARG A 143 -23.06 17.76 -3.01
#